data_AF-A0A7K3ZTH1-F1
#
_entry.id   AF-A0A7K3ZTH1-F1
#
_cell.length_a   1.000
_cell.length_b   1.000
_cell.length_c   1.000
_cell.angle_alpha   90.00
_cell.angle_beta   90.00
_cell.angle_gamma   90.00
#
_symmetry.space_group_name_H-M   'P 1'
#
loop_
_entity.id
_entity.type
_entity.pdbx_description
1 polymer ?
#
loop_
_entity_poly.entity_id
_entity_poly.type
_entity_poly.pdbx_seq_one_letter_code
_entity_poly.pdbx_strand_id
1 'polypeptide(L)'
;MVKIIMNSGEERKFDSKDVEKDLEASGVPERVAEEVAERVEDKVEDNMTWTKVNEQINIELKRLEEDIDRAHRSWIQRSQASSAAATQDMRTDSSSANTFIPESQRERHGNRY
;
A
#
# COMPACT_ATOMS: atom_id res chain seq x y z
N MET A 1 -21.50 -21.84 -15.24
CA MET A 1 -20.41 -22.11 -16.20
C MET A 1 -20.53 -21.09 -17.29
N VAL A 2 -19.56 -20.18 -17.38
CA VAL A 2 -19.57 -19.06 -18.33
C VAL A 2 -18.87 -19.48 -19.61
N LYS A 3 -19.41 -19.09 -20.76
CA LYS A 3 -18.77 -19.28 -22.06
C LYS A 3 -18.24 -17.96 -22.60
N ILE A 4 -17.09 -18.01 -23.24
CA ILE A 4 -16.46 -16.88 -23.90
C ILE A 4 -16.30 -17.16 -25.40
N ILE A 5 -16.35 -16.10 -26.19
CA ILE A 5 -16.15 -16.16 -27.63
C ILE A 5 -14.67 -15.87 -27.92
N MET A 6 -13.95 -16.87 -28.40
CA MET A 6 -12.55 -16.75 -28.76
C MET A 6 -12.37 -15.85 -29.99
N ASN A 7 -11.13 -15.40 -30.25
CA ASN A 7 -10.82 -14.59 -31.44
C ASN A 7 -11.13 -15.32 -32.77
N SER A 8 -11.18 -16.65 -32.75
CA SER A 8 -11.59 -17.50 -33.87
C SER A 8 -13.11 -17.48 -34.14
N GLY A 9 -13.91 -16.92 -33.22
CA GLY A 9 -15.36 -17.03 -33.20
C GLY A 9 -15.90 -18.30 -32.54
N GLU A 10 -15.02 -19.19 -32.06
CA GLU A 10 -15.41 -20.39 -31.32
C GLU A 10 -15.84 -20.07 -29.88
N GLU A 11 -16.91 -20.72 -29.41
CA GLU A 11 -17.29 -20.67 -28.01
C GLU A 11 -16.46 -21.66 -27.19
N ARG A 12 -15.76 -21.14 -26.17
CA ARG A 12 -15.03 -21.96 -25.20
C ARG A 12 -15.55 -21.70 -23.79
N LYS A 13 -15.50 -22.73 -22.93
CA LYS A 13 -15.70 -22.56 -21.50
C LYS A 13 -14.62 -21.63 -20.94
N PHE A 14 -15.02 -20.62 -20.17
CA PHE A 14 -14.07 -19.83 -19.39
C PHE A 14 -13.53 -20.66 -18.20
N ASP A 15 -12.21 -20.61 -18.01
CA ASP A 15 -11.50 -21.23 -16.91
C ASP A 15 -10.49 -20.21 -16.35
N SER A 16 -10.62 -19.83 -15.09
CA SER A 16 -9.71 -18.90 -14.42
C SER A 16 -8.30 -19.48 -14.31
N LYS A 17 -8.14 -20.81 -14.28
CA LYS A 17 -6.82 -21.46 -14.29
C LYS A 17 -6.08 -21.32 -15.60
N ASP A 18 -6.77 -21.12 -16.72
CA ASP A 18 -6.11 -20.80 -17.99
C ASP A 18 -5.54 -19.38 -17.94
N VAL A 19 -6.27 -18.43 -17.35
CA VAL A 19 -5.80 -17.04 -17.15
C VAL A 19 -4.58 -16.97 -16.23
N GLU A 20 -4.62 -17.67 -15.09
CA GLU A 20 -3.51 -17.74 -14.13
C GLU A 20 -2.21 -18.21 -14.81
N LYS A 21 -2.27 -19.30 -15.58
CA LYS A 21 -1.12 -19.84 -16.32
C LYS A 21 -0.60 -18.88 -17.39
N ASP A 22 -1.49 -18.21 -18.12
CA ASP A 22 -1.11 -17.24 -19.15
C ASP A 22 -0.39 -16.03 -18.53
N LEU A 23 -0.83 -15.59 -17.34
CA LEU A 23 -0.19 -14.52 -16.58
C LEU A 23 1.18 -14.93 -16.05
N GLU A 24 1.30 -16.13 -15.46
CA GLU A 24 2.58 -16.69 -15.01
C GLU A 24 3.58 -16.82 -16.16
N ALA A 25 3.13 -17.33 -17.31
CA ALA A 25 3.95 -17.44 -18.52
C ALA A 25 4.44 -16.07 -19.03
N SER A 26 3.70 -15.00 -18.74
CA SER A 26 4.07 -13.61 -19.03
C SER A 26 5.03 -13.00 -18.01
N GLY A 27 5.39 -13.73 -16.95
CA GLY A 27 6.30 -13.29 -15.89
C GLY A 27 5.61 -12.60 -14.72
N VAL A 28 4.27 -12.65 -14.64
CA VAL A 28 3.54 -12.17 -13.47
C VAL A 28 3.77 -13.15 -12.31
N PRO A 29 4.11 -12.68 -11.09
CA PRO A 29 4.27 -13.56 -9.94
C PRO A 29 2.99 -14.38 -9.67
N GLU A 30 3.14 -15.67 -9.37
CA GLU A 30 2.04 -16.64 -9.12
C GLU A 30 0.92 -16.05 -8.26
N ARG A 31 1.26 -15.48 -7.09
CA ARG A 31 0.28 -14.88 -6.18
C ARG A 31 -0.50 -13.71 -6.78
N VAL A 32 0.12 -12.94 -7.67
CA VAL A 32 -0.53 -11.83 -8.38
C VAL A 32 -1.40 -12.38 -9.51
N ALA A 33 -0.93 -13.42 -10.20
CA ALA A 33 -1.68 -14.09 -11.26
C ALA A 33 -2.96 -14.75 -10.72
N GLU A 34 -2.88 -15.45 -9.59
CA GLU A 34 -4.02 -16.07 -8.89
C GLU A 34 -5.07 -15.02 -8.51
N GLU A 35 -4.66 -13.95 -7.80
CA GLU A 35 -5.57 -12.87 -7.38
C GLU A 35 -6.25 -12.18 -8.59
N VAL A 36 -5.53 -11.97 -9.68
CA VAL A 36 -6.10 -11.38 -10.90
C VAL A 36 -7.08 -12.34 -11.56
N ALA A 37 -6.76 -13.63 -11.63
CA ALA A 37 -7.63 -14.64 -12.22
C ALA A 37 -8.97 -14.75 -11.46
N GLU A 38 -8.95 -14.72 -10.13
CA GLU A 38 -10.16 -14.70 -9.30
C GLU A 38 -11.00 -13.45 -9.55
N ARG A 39 -10.38 -12.26 -9.56
CA ARG A 39 -11.10 -10.99 -9.82
C ARG A 39 -11.68 -10.91 -11.22
N VAL A 40 -11.04 -11.53 -12.20
CA VAL A 40 -11.54 -11.61 -13.58
C VAL A 40 -12.71 -12.58 -13.65
N GLU A 41 -12.65 -13.73 -12.99
CA GLU A 41 -13.74 -14.72 -12.94
C GLU A 41 -15.07 -14.09 -12.48
N ASP A 42 -15.03 -13.24 -11.47
CA ASP A 42 -16.21 -12.53 -10.95
C ASP A 42 -16.84 -11.54 -11.94
N LYS A 43 -16.10 -11.15 -12.98
CA LYS A 43 -16.51 -10.13 -13.97
C LYS A 43 -16.81 -10.69 -15.35
N VAL A 44 -16.39 -11.91 -15.63
CA VAL A 44 -16.60 -12.52 -16.94
C VAL A 44 -18.06 -12.93 -17.05
N GLU A 45 -18.72 -12.42 -18.09
CA GLU A 45 -20.13 -12.69 -18.39
C GLU A 45 -20.26 -13.67 -19.57
N ASP A 46 -21.43 -14.29 -19.68
CA ASP A 46 -21.69 -15.25 -20.75
C ASP A 46 -21.70 -14.57 -22.13
N ASN A 47 -21.06 -15.22 -23.10
CA ASN A 47 -20.82 -14.71 -24.45
C ASN A 47 -19.90 -13.48 -24.51
N MET A 48 -19.12 -13.21 -23.46
CA MET A 48 -18.06 -12.21 -23.50
C MET A 48 -16.95 -12.63 -24.47
N THR A 49 -16.42 -11.71 -25.27
CA THR A 49 -15.32 -12.01 -26.18
C THR A 49 -13.98 -12.09 -25.43
N TRP A 50 -13.07 -12.94 -25.89
CA TRP A 50 -11.72 -13.06 -25.31
C TRP A 50 -10.99 -11.71 -25.26
N THR A 51 -11.17 -10.84 -26.26
CA THR A 51 -10.66 -9.47 -26.23
C THR A 51 -11.13 -8.70 -24.99
N LYS A 52 -12.42 -8.78 -24.65
CA LYS A 52 -12.97 -8.12 -23.45
C LYS A 52 -12.46 -8.77 -22.16
N VAL A 53 -12.28 -10.08 -22.15
CA VAL A 53 -11.65 -10.79 -21.02
C VAL A 53 -10.22 -10.26 -20.80
N ASN A 54 -9.43 -10.13 -21.87
CA ASN A 54 -8.09 -9.54 -21.82
C ASN A 54 -8.10 -8.07 -21.36
N GLU A 55 -9.10 -7.28 -21.75
CA GLU A 55 -9.28 -5.93 -21.22
C GLU A 55 -9.53 -5.95 -19.71
N GLN A 56 -10.37 -6.87 -19.20
CA GLN A 56 -10.59 -7.02 -17.76
C GLN A 56 -9.32 -7.45 -17.02
N ILE A 57 -8.55 -8.39 -17.57
CA ILE A 57 -7.25 -8.81 -17.00
C ILE A 57 -6.34 -7.60 -16.82
N ASN A 58 -6.18 -6.76 -17.85
CA ASN A 58 -5.35 -5.56 -17.78
C ASN A 58 -5.86 -4.52 -16.78
N ILE A 59 -7.19 -4.34 -16.69
CA ILE A 59 -7.81 -3.44 -15.71
C ILE A 59 -7.51 -3.91 -14.28
N GLU A 60 -7.64 -5.21 -14.01
CA GLU A 60 -7.42 -5.78 -12.68
C GLU A 60 -5.94 -5.81 -12.28
N LEU A 61 -5.03 -6.11 -13.22
CA LEU A 61 -3.58 -5.96 -12.98
C LEU A 61 -3.23 -4.54 -12.53
N LYS A 62 -3.74 -3.53 -13.24
CA LYS A 62 -3.48 -2.13 -12.91
C LYS A 62 -4.07 -1.73 -11.56
N ARG A 63 -5.29 -2.18 -11.25
CA ARG A 63 -5.92 -1.90 -9.95
C ARG A 63 -5.13 -2.52 -8.80
N LEU A 64 -4.69 -3.76 -8.98
CA LEU A 64 -3.89 -4.46 -7.98
C LEU A 64 -2.54 -3.75 -7.74
N GLU A 65 -1.90 -3.28 -8.81
CA GLU A 65 -0.70 -2.43 -8.72
C GLU A 65 -0.98 -1.16 -7.90
N GLU A 66 -2.05 -0.42 -8.23
CA GLU A 66 -2.44 0.81 -7.51
C GLU A 66 -2.76 0.56 -6.02
N ASP A 67 -3.38 -0.59 -5.71
CA ASP A 67 -3.70 -0.99 -4.34
C ASP A 67 -2.45 -1.33 -3.53
N ILE A 68 -1.51 -2.09 -4.10
CA ILE A 68 -0.22 -2.42 -3.50
C ILE A 68 0.56 -1.13 -3.21
N ASP A 69 0.60 -0.24 -4.20
CA ASP A 69 1.26 1.06 -4.10
C ASP A 69 0.68 1.92 -2.97
N ARG A 70 -0.65 1.97 -2.87
CA ARG A 70 -1.36 2.70 -1.83
C ARG A 70 -1.11 2.11 -0.45
N ALA A 71 -1.11 0.78 -0.34
CA ALA A 71 -0.82 0.07 0.90
C ALA A 71 0.60 0.36 1.37
N HIS A 72 1.58 0.30 0.47
CA HIS A 72 2.98 0.57 0.76
C HIS A 72 3.20 2.02 1.19
N ARG A 73 2.64 3.00 0.46
CA ARG A 73 2.70 4.43 0.85
C ARG A 73 2.10 4.66 2.24
N SER A 74 0.95 4.05 2.53
CA SER A 74 0.28 4.17 3.83
C SER A 74 1.11 3.54 4.96
N TRP A 75 1.79 2.42 4.69
CA TRP A 75 2.68 1.79 5.65
C TRP A 75 3.90 2.66 5.96
N ILE A 76 4.59 3.20 4.94
CA ILE A 76 5.72 4.11 5.13
C ILE A 76 5.32 5.31 5.99
N GLN A 77 4.19 5.95 5.67
CA GLN A 77 3.72 7.13 6.40
C GLN A 77 3.46 6.81 7.88
N ARG A 78 2.82 5.68 8.18
CA ARG A 78 2.59 5.24 9.57
C ARG A 78 3.89 4.94 10.30
N SER A 79 4.82 4.24 9.66
CA SER A 79 6.11 3.91 10.24
C SER A 79 6.90 5.16 10.59
N GLN A 80 6.92 6.17 9.71
CA GLN A 80 7.60 7.44 9.97
C GLN A 80 6.92 8.27 11.08
N ALA A 81 5.58 8.32 11.10
CA ALA A 81 4.84 9.00 12.17
C ALA A 81 5.11 8.39 13.55
N SER A 82 5.21 7.05 13.65
CA SER A 82 5.54 6.37 14.89
C SER A 82 6.96 6.68 15.41
N SER A 83 7.94 6.83 14.51
CA SER A 83 9.30 7.26 14.89
C SER A 83 9.38 8.74 15.29
N ALA A 84 8.55 9.62 14.71
CA ALA A 84 8.51 11.03 15.08
C ALA A 84 7.88 11.26 16.46
N ALA A 85 6.80 10.54 16.79
CA ALA A 85 6.16 10.60 18.11
C ALA A 85 7.10 10.11 19.23
N ALA A 86 7.82 9.00 19.01
CA ALA A 86 8.78 8.46 19.97
C ALA A 86 9.95 9.42 20.27
N THR A 87 10.30 10.30 19.32
CA THR A 87 11.37 11.30 19.52
C THR A 87 10.87 12.53 20.30
N GLN A 88 9.56 12.81 20.26
CA GLN A 88 8.96 13.97 20.91
C GLN A 88 8.66 13.72 22.40
N ASP A 89 8.27 12.49 22.77
CA ASP A 89 8.07 12.09 24.18
C ASP A 89 9.37 12.06 25.00
N MET A 90 10.55 11.95 24.37
CA MET A 90 11.84 12.07 25.08
C MET A 90 12.26 13.52 25.36
N ARG A 91 11.59 14.53 24.79
CA ARG A 91 11.94 15.95 25.00
C ARG A 91 11.05 16.65 26.03
N THR A 92 9.89 16.10 26.35
CA THR A 92 8.92 16.75 27.24
C THR A 92 9.14 16.46 28.73
N ASP A 93 9.97 15.48 29.09
CA ASP A 93 10.28 15.17 30.50
C ASP A 93 11.55 15.85 31.05
N SER A 94 12.25 16.68 30.25
CA SER A 94 13.49 17.38 30.68
C SER A 94 13.30 18.88 30.94
N SER A 95 12.07 19.36 31.14
CA SER A 95 11.78 20.75 31.51
C SER A 95 11.24 20.86 32.94
N SER A 96 11.98 20.33 33.90
CA SER A 96 12.00 20.92 35.26
C SER A 96 13.17 21.91 35.29
N ALA A 97 12.82 23.18 35.11
CA ALA A 97 13.72 24.30 35.19
C ALA A 97 14.45 24.31 36.53
N ASN A 98 15.78 24.20 36.50
CA ASN A 98 16.63 24.66 37.57
C ASN A 98 17.59 25.69 36.97
N THR A 99 17.19 26.97 37.03
CA THR A 99 18.08 28.08 36.72
C THR A 99 19.22 28.06 37.72
N PHE A 100 20.34 27.44 37.34
CA PHE A 100 21.59 27.50 38.08
C PHE A 100 22.07 28.95 38.03
N ILE A 101 21.87 29.68 39.13
CA ILE A 101 22.46 31.01 39.32
C ILE A 101 23.86 30.78 39.89
N PRO A 102 24.94 31.03 39.14
CA PRO A 102 26.29 30.93 39.67
C PRO A 102 26.49 31.95 40.80
N GLU A 103 27.13 31.51 41.87
CA GLU A 103 27.28 32.20 43.16
C GLU A 103 28.08 33.52 43.08
N SER A 104 28.69 33.82 41.94
CA SER A 104 29.46 35.05 41.68
C SER A 104 28.62 36.32 41.49
N GLN A 105 27.30 36.25 41.55
CA GLN A 105 26.38 37.39 41.35
C GLN A 105 25.62 37.81 42.63
N ARG A 106 25.92 37.21 43.80
CA ARG A 106 25.06 37.35 44.99
C ARG A 106 25.38 38.50 45.95
N GLU A 107 26.42 39.30 45.70
CA GLU A 107 26.77 40.38 46.62
C GLU A 107 27.11 41.68 45.87
N ARG A 108 26.20 42.66 45.91
CA ARG A 108 26.51 44.09 45.98
C ARG A 108 25.29 45.02 46.10
N HIS A 109 24.31 44.68 46.93
CA HIS A 109 23.35 45.70 47.37
C HIS A 109 23.02 45.51 48.85
N GLY A 110 23.82 46.15 49.69
CA GLY A 110 23.61 46.24 51.13
C GLY A 110 24.52 47.29 51.75
N ASN A 111 24.09 48.55 51.70
CA ASN A 111 24.24 49.57 52.76
C ASN A 111 24.25 50.99 52.17
N ARG A 112 23.13 51.69 52.35
CA ARG A 112 23.13 53.12 52.65
C ARG A 112 22.20 53.34 53.84
N TYR A 113 22.81 53.50 55.01
CA TYR A 113 22.36 54.47 56.00
C TYR A 113 23.38 55.59 55.99
#